data_AF-A0A930X664-F1
#
_entry.id   AF-A0A930X664-F1
#
_cell.length_a   1.000
_cell.length_b   1.000
_cell.length_c   1.000
_cell.angle_alpha   90.00
_cell.angle_beta   90.00
_cell.angle_gamma   90.00
#
_symmetry.space_group_name_H-M   'P 1'
#
loop_
_entity.id
_entity.type
_entity.pdbx_description
1 polymer ?
#
loop_
_entity_poly.entity_id
_entity_poly.type
_entity_poly.pdbx_seq_one_letter_code
_entity_poly.pdbx_strand_id
1 'polypeptide(L)'
;MIFSRVISRSLSLALLASLMACQVPQQAYPGMMSPQMNPQFNAMTRMQARSAAPGMLSQPGGLAQLLPLLRHIYQKDFADALENGQPLPDIQPILEQHGPAAFALLSQDRSAREELYPMSDQMVLKEFSKPSSPDSVPPISAQELQDLSSRLQPGDVILCGNNGSFIHGALYIGNGEIVHALAVDSATPGRLRGVVREALSTYTRRVERDTFVVLRAQAQPAALQQAIRFAAQQVGKPYDSLFLNASDERYYCTELVWQALRQMPGAPRVYPNHVRFGWQMVTVEDLMDSPDLQTIWERNYRRPAPGQRHRY
;
A
#
# COMPACT_ATOMS: atom_id res chain seq x y z
N MET A 1 9.23 -42.84 33.83
CA MET A 1 7.94 -43.11 33.16
C MET A 1 8.09 -42.73 31.70
N ILE A 2 8.30 -43.73 30.86
CA ILE A 2 8.50 -43.68 29.41
C ILE A 2 7.65 -44.83 28.87
N PHE A 3 6.68 -44.58 28.00
CA PHE A 3 6.07 -45.58 27.11
C PHE A 3 5.55 -44.80 25.89
N SER A 4 6.17 -44.91 24.72
CA SER A 4 6.19 -46.02 23.76
C SER A 4 4.99 -46.01 22.82
N ARG A 5 5.32 -45.98 21.52
CA ARG A 5 4.43 -46.11 20.37
C ARG A 5 3.92 -47.55 20.26
N VAL A 6 2.66 -47.74 19.90
CA VAL A 6 2.19 -48.94 19.21
C VAL A 6 1.28 -48.56 18.04
N ILE A 7 1.58 -49.24 16.93
CA ILE A 7 0.99 -49.20 15.59
C ILE A 7 -0.37 -49.91 15.60
N SER A 8 -1.37 -49.39 14.88
CA SER A 8 -2.46 -50.21 14.36
C SER A 8 -2.72 -49.88 12.90
N ARG A 9 -2.56 -50.91 12.05
CA ARG A 9 -2.96 -50.94 10.64
C ARG A 9 -4.39 -51.45 10.58
N SER A 10 -5.22 -50.85 9.74
CA SER A 10 -6.39 -51.51 9.15
C SER A 10 -6.65 -50.90 7.78
N LEU A 11 -6.39 -51.69 6.73
CA LEU A 11 -6.89 -51.51 5.38
C LEU A 11 -8.40 -51.76 5.38
N SER A 12 -9.18 -50.98 4.60
CA SER A 12 -10.01 -51.54 3.51
C SER A 12 -10.77 -50.48 2.71
N LEU A 13 -10.60 -50.59 1.39
CA LEU A 13 -11.53 -50.35 0.27
C LEU A 13 -12.18 -48.98 0.03
N ALA A 14 -11.66 -48.34 -1.03
CA ALA A 14 -12.35 -47.97 -2.27
C ALA A 14 -13.67 -47.17 -2.18
N LEU A 15 -13.58 -45.88 -2.51
CA LEU A 15 -14.62 -45.19 -3.26
C LEU A 15 -13.95 -44.34 -4.38
N LEU A 16 -14.17 -44.76 -5.62
CA LEU A 16 -13.92 -43.97 -6.82
C LEU A 16 -14.99 -42.87 -6.88
N ALA A 17 -14.61 -41.63 -6.61
CA ALA A 17 -15.42 -40.45 -6.91
C ALA A 17 -14.62 -39.53 -7.83
N SER A 18 -15.17 -39.37 -9.04
CA SER A 18 -14.63 -38.61 -10.16
C SER A 18 -14.33 -37.16 -9.78
N LEU A 19 -13.06 -36.77 -9.83
CA LEU A 19 -12.64 -35.38 -9.81
C LEU A 19 -12.89 -34.77 -11.19
N MET A 20 -14.05 -34.13 -11.35
CA MET A 20 -14.26 -33.10 -12.37
C MET A 20 -13.44 -31.88 -11.96
N ALA A 21 -12.19 -31.81 -12.42
CA ALA A 21 -11.43 -30.58 -12.41
C ALA A 21 -12.10 -29.63 -13.42
N CYS A 22 -12.86 -28.66 -12.93
CA CYS A 22 -13.17 -27.47 -13.70
C CYS A 22 -11.84 -26.76 -13.98
N GLN A 23 -11.24 -27.05 -15.13
CA GLN A 23 -10.19 -26.24 -15.72
C GLN A 23 -10.80 -24.86 -15.98
N VAL A 24 -10.49 -23.90 -15.10
CA VAL A 24 -10.67 -22.50 -15.42
C VAL A 24 -9.67 -22.18 -16.53
N PRO A 25 -10.10 -21.81 -17.73
CA PRO A 25 -9.17 -21.47 -18.78
C PRO A 25 -8.35 -20.25 -18.35
N GLN A 26 -7.02 -20.42 -18.29
CA GLN A 26 -6.09 -19.30 -18.31
C GLN A 26 -6.29 -18.57 -19.65
N GLN A 27 -7.16 -17.56 -19.67
CA GLN A 27 -7.18 -16.59 -20.75
C GLN A 27 -5.83 -15.87 -20.74
N ALA A 28 -5.00 -16.18 -21.72
CA ALA A 28 -3.86 -15.37 -22.08
C ALA A 28 -4.39 -13.98 -22.46
N TYR A 29 -4.08 -12.97 -21.65
CA TYR A 29 -4.34 -11.57 -21.99
C TYR A 29 -3.43 -11.20 -23.18
N PRO A 30 -3.97 -10.86 -24.37
CA PRO A 30 -3.15 -10.40 -25.48
C PRO A 30 -2.49 -9.06 -25.11
N GLY A 31 -1.25 -8.88 -25.60
CA GLY A 31 -0.33 -7.75 -25.36
C GLY A 31 -0.95 -6.51 -24.71
N MET A 32 -0.66 -6.32 -23.42
CA MET A 32 -1.07 -5.15 -22.67
C MET A 32 -0.34 -3.91 -23.20
N MET A 33 -1.03 -3.07 -23.97
CA MET A 33 -0.69 -1.66 -24.01
C MET A 33 -0.84 -1.12 -22.58
N SER A 34 0.20 -0.45 -22.08
CA SER A 34 0.15 0.21 -20.78
C SER A 34 -1.14 1.03 -20.69
N PRO A 35 -1.96 0.86 -19.64
CA PRO A 35 -3.18 1.66 -19.50
C PRO A 35 -2.77 3.12 -19.53
N GLN A 36 -3.23 3.86 -20.55
CA GLN A 36 -3.05 5.30 -20.59
C GLN A 36 -3.81 5.86 -19.39
N MET A 37 -3.07 6.20 -18.32
CA MET A 37 -3.61 6.99 -17.22
C MET A 37 -4.27 8.22 -17.80
N ASN A 38 -5.42 8.62 -17.25
CA ASN A 38 -6.14 9.80 -17.70
C ASN A 38 -5.17 11.01 -17.77
N PRO A 39 -4.81 11.50 -18.98
CA PRO A 39 -3.69 12.43 -19.17
C PRO A 39 -3.94 13.78 -18.52
N GLN A 40 -5.21 14.15 -18.28
CA GLN A 40 -5.58 15.38 -17.59
C GLN A 40 -5.14 15.40 -16.12
N PHE A 41 -5.00 14.23 -15.47
CA PHE A 41 -4.68 14.18 -14.05
C PHE A 41 -3.18 14.11 -13.76
N ASN A 42 -2.40 13.45 -14.63
CA ASN A 42 -0.94 13.60 -14.62
C ASN A 42 -0.54 15.07 -14.75
N ALA A 43 -1.31 15.87 -15.50
CA ALA A 43 -1.07 17.30 -15.59
C ALA A 43 -1.30 18.03 -14.26
N MET A 44 -2.34 17.71 -13.48
CA MET A 44 -2.61 18.38 -12.19
C MET A 44 -1.54 18.07 -11.12
N THR A 45 -1.18 16.80 -10.91
CA THR A 45 -0.12 16.43 -9.94
C THR A 45 1.23 17.01 -10.37
N ARG A 46 1.56 16.99 -11.67
CA ARG A 46 2.76 17.64 -12.21
C ARG A 46 2.72 19.17 -12.11
N MET A 47 1.55 19.80 -12.24
CA MET A 47 1.41 21.25 -12.11
C MET A 47 1.65 21.71 -10.68
N GLN A 48 1.13 20.99 -9.68
CA GLN A 48 1.39 21.29 -8.26
C GLN A 48 2.89 21.14 -7.91
N ALA A 49 3.55 20.10 -8.45
CA ALA A 49 5.00 19.93 -8.29
C ALA A 49 5.82 21.04 -8.98
N ARG A 50 5.35 21.59 -10.11
CA ARG A 50 6.05 22.64 -10.88
C ARG A 50 6.00 24.02 -10.23
N SER A 51 4.97 24.34 -9.45
CA SER A 51 4.86 25.65 -8.78
C SER A 51 5.85 25.86 -7.63
N ALA A 52 6.48 24.81 -7.12
CA ALA A 52 7.22 24.86 -5.85
C ALA A 52 8.72 25.22 -5.97
N ALA A 53 9.36 25.18 -7.14
CA ALA A 53 10.81 25.43 -7.23
C ALA A 53 11.31 26.04 -8.56
N PRO A 54 10.94 27.28 -8.93
CA PRO A 54 11.33 27.86 -10.22
C PRO A 54 12.84 28.08 -10.40
N GLY A 55 13.63 28.16 -9.33
CA GLY A 55 15.05 28.54 -9.39
C GLY A 55 16.04 27.38 -9.55
N MET A 56 15.87 26.28 -8.80
CA MET A 56 16.79 25.12 -8.85
C MET A 56 16.43 24.10 -9.94
N LEU A 57 15.14 23.95 -10.28
CA LEU A 57 14.68 22.97 -11.28
C LEU A 57 15.16 23.29 -12.70
N SER A 58 15.50 24.55 -12.96
CA SER A 58 15.87 25.03 -14.29
C SER A 58 17.36 24.93 -14.60
N GLN A 59 18.20 24.62 -13.60
CA GLN A 59 19.64 24.47 -13.78
C GLN A 59 19.98 23.02 -14.17
N PRO A 60 20.64 22.79 -15.32
CA PRO A 60 21.18 21.48 -15.66
C PRO A 60 22.06 20.97 -14.51
N GLY A 61 21.71 19.83 -13.92
CA GLY A 61 22.47 19.23 -12.81
C GLY A 61 21.91 19.44 -11.40
N GLY A 62 20.77 20.12 -11.23
CA GLY A 62 20.17 20.33 -9.90
C GLY A 62 19.93 19.03 -9.13
N LEU A 63 19.43 17.97 -9.78
CA LEU A 63 19.22 16.67 -9.12
C LEU A 63 20.53 15.94 -8.81
N ALA A 64 21.54 16.02 -9.69
CA ALA A 64 22.84 15.40 -9.45
C ALA A 64 23.51 15.97 -8.18
N GLN A 65 23.28 17.25 -7.88
CA GLN A 65 23.76 17.89 -6.65
C GLN A 65 22.97 17.44 -5.40
N LEU A 66 21.69 17.09 -5.55
CA LEU A 66 20.81 16.66 -4.45
C LEU A 66 20.84 15.14 -4.22
N LEU A 67 21.36 14.36 -5.18
CA LEU A 67 21.40 12.91 -5.10
C LEU A 67 22.21 12.36 -3.92
N PRO A 68 23.38 12.93 -3.55
CA PRO A 68 24.09 12.54 -2.33
C PRO A 68 23.25 12.75 -1.06
N LEU A 69 22.47 13.83 -1.00
CA LEU A 69 21.55 14.10 0.11
C LEU A 69 20.43 13.06 0.15
N LEU A 70 19.77 12.80 -0.98
CA LEU A 70 18.71 11.80 -1.06
C LEU A 70 19.22 10.40 -0.68
N ARG A 71 20.42 10.03 -1.12
CA ARG A 71 21.08 8.80 -0.68
C ARG A 71 21.24 8.78 0.84
N HIS A 72 21.76 9.85 1.43
CA HIS A 72 21.97 9.92 2.88
C HIS A 72 20.65 9.83 3.67
N ILE A 73 19.58 10.46 3.17
CA ILE A 73 18.23 10.33 3.72
C ILE A 73 17.79 8.86 3.70
N TYR A 74 17.71 8.21 2.53
CA TYR A 74 17.25 6.82 2.43
C TYR A 74 18.21 5.79 3.07
N GLN A 75 19.46 6.17 3.37
CA GLN A 75 20.42 5.36 4.13
C GLN A 75 20.25 5.41 5.64
N LYS A 76 19.82 6.56 6.19
CA LYS A 76 19.93 6.82 7.63
C LYS A 76 18.62 7.20 8.29
N ASP A 77 17.72 7.80 7.54
CA ASP A 77 16.50 8.41 8.04
C ASP A 77 15.30 7.77 7.32
N PHE A 78 14.70 6.79 7.97
CA PHE A 78 13.54 6.11 7.41
C PHE A 78 12.30 7.02 7.43
N ALA A 79 11.31 6.69 6.60
CA ALA A 79 10.13 7.50 6.32
C ALA A 79 9.49 8.13 7.57
N ASP A 80 9.35 7.37 8.65
CA ASP A 80 8.69 7.76 9.89
C ASP A 80 9.34 9.00 10.54
N ALA A 81 10.66 9.14 10.50
CA ALA A 81 11.34 10.28 11.10
C ALA A 81 11.07 11.58 10.32
N LEU A 82 10.98 11.47 8.99
CA LEU A 82 10.58 12.57 8.12
C LEU A 82 9.12 12.95 8.35
N GLU A 83 8.23 11.95 8.41
CA GLU A 83 6.80 12.12 8.65
C GLU A 83 6.54 12.84 9.98
N ASN A 84 7.19 12.38 11.06
CA ASN A 84 7.08 12.99 12.39
C ASN A 84 7.80 14.34 12.52
N GLY A 85 8.46 14.81 11.44
CA GLY A 85 9.18 16.08 11.42
C GLY A 85 10.38 16.10 12.37
N GLN A 86 10.97 14.94 12.65
CA GLN A 86 12.15 14.73 13.48
C GLN A 86 13.27 14.06 12.66
N PRO A 87 13.71 14.66 11.53
CA PRO A 87 14.83 14.11 10.79
C PRO A 87 16.11 14.14 11.63
N LEU A 88 17.12 13.37 11.23
CA LEU A 88 18.42 13.42 11.88
C LEU A 88 19.00 14.86 11.87
N PRO A 89 19.65 15.30 12.97
CA PRO A 89 20.13 16.68 13.10
C PRO A 89 21.08 17.15 11.99
N ASP A 90 21.86 16.25 11.39
CA ASP A 90 22.76 16.54 10.27
C ASP A 90 22.02 16.69 8.93
N ILE A 91 20.79 16.19 8.83
CA ILE A 91 19.95 16.20 7.62
C ILE A 91 18.95 17.37 7.67
N GLN A 92 18.46 17.71 8.87
CA GLN A 92 17.38 18.70 9.04
C GLN A 92 17.62 20.02 8.30
N PRO A 93 18.76 20.71 8.44
CA PRO A 93 18.96 22.01 7.79
C PRO A 93 18.92 21.89 6.26
N ILE A 94 19.38 20.76 5.73
CA ILE A 94 19.43 20.50 4.31
C ILE A 94 18.02 20.21 3.77
N LEU A 95 17.21 19.43 4.50
CA LEU A 95 15.82 19.18 4.16
C LEU A 95 14.96 20.45 4.22
N GLU A 96 15.18 21.31 5.22
CA GLU A 96 14.50 22.61 5.31
C GLU A 96 14.82 23.50 4.11
N GLN A 97 16.06 23.47 3.63
CA GLN A 97 16.49 24.30 2.50
C GLN A 97 16.12 23.70 1.13
N HIS A 98 16.24 22.38 0.97
CA HIS A 98 16.21 21.72 -0.35
C HIS A 98 15.14 20.63 -0.49
N GLY A 99 14.52 20.18 0.59
CA GLY A 99 13.57 19.05 0.61
C GLY A 99 12.49 19.15 -0.47
N PRO A 100 11.72 20.25 -0.53
CA PRO A 100 10.63 20.35 -1.51
C PRO A 100 11.10 20.22 -2.96
N ALA A 101 12.24 20.83 -3.30
CA ALA A 101 12.81 20.72 -4.64
C ALA A 101 13.38 19.31 -4.90
N ALA A 102 14.02 18.71 -3.90
CA ALA A 102 14.60 17.37 -3.99
C ALA A 102 13.53 16.31 -4.25
N PHE A 103 12.44 16.29 -3.47
CA PHE A 103 11.35 15.34 -3.67
C PHE A 103 10.58 15.60 -4.96
N ALA A 104 10.34 16.87 -5.33
CA ALA A 104 9.69 17.18 -6.60
C ALA A 104 10.50 16.74 -7.82
N LEU A 105 11.83 16.85 -7.78
CA LEU A 105 12.72 16.33 -8.82
C LEU A 105 12.74 14.80 -8.83
N LEU A 106 12.87 14.18 -7.66
CA LEU A 106 12.90 12.73 -7.54
C LEU A 106 11.63 12.07 -8.10
N SER A 107 10.46 12.69 -7.86
CA SER A 107 9.18 12.26 -8.45
C SER A 107 9.16 12.32 -9.99
N GLN A 108 10.00 13.14 -10.61
CA GLN A 108 10.00 13.34 -12.07
C GLN A 108 11.15 12.60 -12.78
N ASP A 109 12.26 12.35 -12.08
CA ASP A 109 13.46 11.75 -12.66
C ASP A 109 13.53 10.24 -12.39
N ARG A 110 13.26 9.45 -13.43
CA ARG A 110 13.33 7.99 -13.35
C ARG A 110 14.74 7.47 -13.03
N SER A 111 15.77 8.08 -13.59
CA SER A 111 17.15 7.61 -13.40
C SER A 111 17.59 7.76 -11.94
N ALA A 112 17.22 8.87 -11.29
CA ALA A 112 17.48 9.06 -9.87
C ALA A 112 16.71 8.06 -9.00
N ARG A 113 15.45 7.74 -9.34
CA ARG A 113 14.69 6.69 -8.62
C ARG A 113 15.36 5.33 -8.76
N GLU A 114 15.71 4.93 -9.98
CA GLU A 114 16.41 3.67 -10.26
C GLU A 114 17.72 3.55 -9.47
N GLU A 115 18.42 4.66 -9.26
CA GLU A 115 19.63 4.70 -8.45
C GLU A 115 19.37 4.57 -6.93
N LEU A 116 18.29 5.18 -6.42
CA LEU A 116 17.96 5.16 -4.99
C LEU A 116 17.23 3.89 -4.55
N TYR A 117 16.51 3.22 -5.46
CA TYR A 117 15.72 2.04 -5.12
C TYR A 117 16.49 0.93 -4.40
N PRO A 118 17.69 0.49 -4.84
CA PRO A 118 18.41 -0.57 -4.13
C PRO A 118 18.66 -0.27 -2.66
N MET A 119 18.95 0.99 -2.33
CA MET A 119 19.20 1.46 -0.98
C MET A 119 17.92 1.56 -0.16
N SER A 120 16.88 2.17 -0.73
CA SER A 120 15.59 2.28 -0.04
C SER A 120 14.92 0.91 0.14
N ASP A 121 15.06 0.00 -0.83
CA ASP A 121 14.59 -1.38 -0.75
C ASP A 121 15.25 -2.11 0.44
N GLN A 122 16.57 -1.95 0.61
CA GLN A 122 17.28 -2.50 1.77
C GLN A 122 16.80 -1.91 3.10
N MET A 123 16.54 -0.61 3.14
CA MET A 123 16.03 0.04 4.34
C MET A 123 14.62 -0.46 4.68
N VAL A 124 13.69 -0.48 3.72
CA VAL A 124 12.33 -1.01 3.93
C VAL A 124 12.40 -2.47 4.38
N LEU A 125 13.22 -3.31 3.75
CA LEU A 125 13.41 -4.70 4.17
C LEU A 125 13.89 -4.80 5.62
N LYS A 126 14.87 -3.99 6.00
CA LYS A 126 15.42 -3.95 7.36
C LYS A 126 14.36 -3.52 8.37
N GLU A 127 13.65 -2.44 8.10
CA GLU A 127 12.69 -1.82 9.03
C GLU A 127 11.41 -2.66 9.13
N PHE A 128 10.87 -3.13 8.02
CA PHE A 128 9.58 -3.86 7.99
C PHE A 128 9.72 -5.33 8.39
N SER A 129 10.94 -5.88 8.42
CA SER A 129 11.18 -7.23 8.95
C SER A 129 11.45 -7.24 10.45
N LYS A 130 11.48 -6.07 11.13
CA LYS A 130 11.64 -6.03 12.58
C LYS A 130 10.44 -6.72 13.25
N PRO A 131 10.67 -7.52 14.30
CA PRO A 131 9.58 -8.05 15.11
C PRO A 131 8.74 -6.90 15.65
N SER A 132 7.42 -6.97 15.47
CA SER A 132 6.51 -6.05 16.13
C SER A 132 6.53 -6.28 17.64
N SER A 133 6.28 -5.22 18.41
CA SER A 133 6.04 -5.36 19.85
C SER A 133 4.87 -6.33 20.08
N PRO A 134 4.93 -7.16 21.13
CA PRO A 134 3.84 -8.06 21.47
C PRO A 134 2.53 -7.29 21.66
N ASP A 135 1.47 -7.78 21.03
CA ASP A 135 0.13 -7.23 21.16
C ASP A 135 -0.70 -8.08 22.13
N SER A 136 -1.48 -7.42 22.98
CA SER A 136 -2.42 -8.09 23.90
C SER A 136 -3.78 -8.36 23.25
N VAL A 137 -4.05 -7.71 22.12
CA VAL A 137 -5.28 -7.87 21.38
C VAL A 137 -5.16 -9.10 20.47
N PRO A 138 -6.10 -10.05 20.54
CA PRO A 138 -6.03 -11.22 19.69
C PRO A 138 -6.20 -10.83 18.21
N PRO A 139 -5.56 -11.55 17.27
CA PRO A 139 -5.83 -11.40 15.85
C PRO A 139 -7.32 -11.59 15.52
N ILE A 140 -7.76 -11.10 14.37
CA ILE A 140 -9.14 -11.29 13.89
C ILE A 140 -9.53 -12.78 13.91
N SER A 141 -10.63 -13.08 14.58
CA SER A 141 -11.16 -14.45 14.69
C SER A 141 -11.86 -14.90 13.40
N ALA A 142 -12.07 -16.21 13.25
CA ALA A 142 -12.80 -16.75 12.11
C ALA A 142 -14.25 -16.21 12.03
N GLN A 143 -14.90 -15.99 13.18
CA GLN A 143 -16.25 -15.45 13.24
C GLN A 143 -16.31 -13.98 12.82
N GLU A 144 -15.36 -13.17 13.27
CA GLU A 144 -15.23 -11.77 12.85
C GLU A 144 -14.89 -11.66 11.37
N LEU A 145 -14.02 -12.52 10.85
CA LEU A 145 -13.70 -12.57 9.43
C LEU A 145 -14.92 -12.95 8.58
N GLN A 146 -15.78 -13.83 9.09
CA GLN A 146 -17.05 -14.17 8.44
C GLN A 146 -18.04 -12.99 8.46
N ASP A 147 -18.19 -12.29 9.60
CA ASP A 147 -19.01 -11.08 9.69
C ASP A 147 -18.52 -9.99 8.73
N LEU A 148 -17.21 -9.71 8.73
CA LEU A 148 -16.56 -8.82 7.77
C LEU A 148 -16.88 -9.24 6.32
N SER A 149 -16.65 -10.51 5.97
CA SER A 149 -16.88 -11.03 4.62
C SER A 149 -18.32 -10.87 4.15
N SER A 150 -19.30 -10.96 5.08
CA SER A 150 -20.71 -10.79 4.75
C SER A 150 -21.11 -9.34 4.42
N ARG A 151 -20.28 -8.36 4.80
CA ARG A 151 -20.53 -6.91 4.62
C ARG A 151 -19.76 -6.32 3.44
N LEU A 152 -18.66 -6.97 3.04
CA LEU A 152 -17.78 -6.50 1.98
C LEU A 152 -18.47 -6.46 0.61
N GLN A 153 -18.21 -5.39 -0.14
CA GLN A 153 -18.62 -5.20 -1.53
C GLN A 153 -17.40 -4.83 -2.39
N PRO A 154 -17.33 -5.30 -3.65
CA PRO A 154 -16.24 -4.93 -4.54
C PRO A 154 -16.05 -3.41 -4.61
N GLY A 155 -14.81 -2.95 -4.41
CA GLY A 155 -14.46 -1.53 -4.31
C GLY A 155 -14.29 -1.01 -2.89
N ASP A 156 -14.61 -1.82 -1.87
CA ASP A 156 -14.29 -1.48 -0.48
C ASP A 156 -12.79 -1.40 -0.25
N VAL A 157 -12.39 -0.41 0.54
CA VAL A 157 -11.01 -0.22 1.01
C VAL A 157 -10.89 -0.83 2.40
N ILE A 158 -9.93 -1.73 2.56
CA ILE A 158 -9.63 -2.38 3.83
C ILE A 158 -8.33 -1.77 4.37
N LEU A 159 -8.42 -1.14 5.54
CA LEU A 159 -7.31 -0.57 6.28
C LEU A 159 -7.08 -1.43 7.51
N CYS A 160 -5.85 -1.85 7.76
CA CYS A 160 -5.55 -2.71 8.90
C CYS A 160 -4.16 -2.48 9.48
N GLY A 161 -4.00 -2.92 10.72
CA GLY A 161 -2.72 -2.91 11.41
C GLY A 161 -2.77 -3.67 12.74
N ASN A 162 -1.85 -3.29 13.63
CA ASN A 162 -1.57 -3.92 14.92
C ASN A 162 -1.32 -2.84 15.98
N ASN A 163 -1.53 -3.15 17.26
CA ASN A 163 -1.18 -2.28 18.38
C ASN A 163 -1.78 -0.86 18.29
N GLY A 164 -3.03 -0.75 17.79
CA GLY A 164 -3.72 0.55 17.64
C GLY A 164 -3.15 1.47 16.54
N SER A 165 -2.26 0.97 15.70
CA SER A 165 -1.73 1.67 14.52
C SER A 165 -2.16 0.98 13.24
N PHE A 166 -2.37 1.75 12.17
CA PHE A 166 -2.64 1.23 10.85
C PHE A 166 -1.39 1.30 9.98
N ILE A 167 -1.06 0.18 9.36
CA ILE A 167 0.19 0.04 8.59
C ILE A 167 -0.04 -0.47 7.17
N HIS A 168 -1.30 -0.77 6.81
CA HIS A 168 -1.59 -1.43 5.54
C HIS A 168 -2.96 -1.07 4.97
N GLY A 169 -3.01 -0.90 3.65
CA GLY A 169 -4.22 -0.68 2.86
C GLY A 169 -4.37 -1.71 1.73
N ALA A 170 -5.61 -2.11 1.45
CA ALA A 170 -5.96 -3.05 0.38
C ALA A 170 -7.30 -2.67 -0.28
N LEU A 171 -7.46 -3.03 -1.56
CA LEU A 171 -8.73 -2.90 -2.27
C LEU A 171 -9.40 -4.27 -2.39
N TYR A 172 -10.62 -4.41 -1.89
CA TYR A 172 -11.42 -5.62 -2.07
C TYR A 172 -12.01 -5.68 -3.48
N ILE A 173 -11.78 -6.78 -4.18
CA ILE A 173 -12.17 -6.94 -5.59
C ILE A 173 -13.34 -7.90 -5.80
N GLY A 174 -13.95 -8.40 -4.71
CA GLY A 174 -15.01 -9.40 -4.74
C GLY A 174 -14.50 -10.82 -4.47
N ASN A 175 -15.43 -11.76 -4.26
CA ASN A 175 -15.15 -13.19 -4.09
C ASN A 175 -14.13 -13.52 -2.99
N GLY A 176 -14.06 -12.72 -1.92
CA GLY A 176 -13.09 -12.94 -0.84
C GLY A 176 -11.65 -12.53 -1.19
N GLU A 177 -11.42 -11.84 -2.32
CA GLU A 177 -10.09 -11.46 -2.80
C GLU A 177 -9.80 -9.96 -2.64
N ILE A 178 -8.52 -9.66 -2.43
CA ILE A 178 -7.98 -8.31 -2.35
C ILE A 178 -6.85 -8.12 -3.35
N VAL A 179 -6.63 -6.87 -3.74
CA VAL A 179 -5.41 -6.41 -4.39
C VAL A 179 -4.74 -5.37 -3.50
N HIS A 180 -3.45 -5.54 -3.24
CA HIS A 180 -2.67 -4.67 -2.36
C HIS A 180 -1.18 -4.70 -2.71
N ALA A 181 -0.43 -3.67 -2.33
CA ALA A 181 1.03 -3.68 -2.43
C ALA A 181 1.64 -4.07 -1.08
N LEU A 182 2.42 -5.15 -1.05
CA LEU A 182 3.03 -5.69 0.15
C LEU A 182 4.55 -5.50 0.10
N ALA A 183 5.11 -4.89 1.14
CA ALA A 183 6.56 -4.75 1.28
C ALA A 183 7.18 -6.12 1.51
N VAL A 184 6.99 -6.70 2.70
CA VAL A 184 7.59 -7.98 3.11
C VAL A 184 6.55 -9.08 3.22
N ASP A 185 6.98 -10.30 2.91
CA ASP A 185 6.19 -11.51 3.07
C ASP A 185 7.02 -12.57 3.82
N SER A 186 6.45 -13.17 4.86
CA SER A 186 7.09 -14.25 5.62
C SER A 186 7.39 -15.48 4.75
N ALA A 187 6.66 -15.67 3.65
CA ALA A 187 6.92 -16.73 2.68
C ALA A 187 8.16 -16.48 1.80
N THR A 188 8.58 -15.21 1.66
CA THR A 188 9.78 -14.83 0.87
C THR A 188 10.66 -13.83 1.63
N PRO A 189 11.33 -14.25 2.71
CA PRO A 189 12.17 -13.37 3.51
C PRO A 189 13.25 -12.68 2.68
N GLY A 190 13.51 -11.40 2.98
CA GLY A 190 14.59 -10.63 2.33
C GLY A 190 14.27 -10.13 0.91
N ARG A 191 13.02 -10.21 0.46
CA ARG A 191 12.59 -9.68 -0.86
C ARG A 191 11.32 -8.86 -0.74
N LEU A 192 11.29 -7.73 -1.44
CA LEU A 192 10.07 -6.97 -1.59
C LEU A 192 9.09 -7.69 -2.52
N ARG A 193 7.81 -7.76 -2.16
CA ARG A 193 6.82 -8.52 -2.92
C ARG A 193 6.08 -7.68 -3.96
N GLY A 194 5.73 -6.43 -3.63
CA GLY A 194 5.02 -5.52 -4.52
C GLY A 194 3.52 -5.78 -4.60
N VAL A 195 2.91 -5.44 -5.72
CA VAL A 195 1.45 -5.55 -5.92
C VAL A 195 1.05 -7.00 -6.15
N VAL A 196 0.18 -7.51 -5.29
CA VAL A 196 -0.31 -8.89 -5.35
C VAL A 196 -1.83 -8.95 -5.25
N ARG A 197 -2.37 -10.04 -5.80
CA ARG A 197 -3.76 -10.47 -5.60
C ARG A 197 -3.75 -11.72 -4.75
N GLU A 198 -4.57 -11.74 -3.71
CA GLU A 198 -4.74 -12.93 -2.86
C GLU A 198 -6.07 -12.92 -2.11
N ALA A 199 -6.43 -14.06 -1.53
CA ALA A 199 -7.59 -14.16 -0.66
C ALA A 199 -7.37 -13.38 0.63
N LEU A 200 -8.36 -12.58 1.05
CA LEU A 200 -8.33 -11.85 2.33
C LEU A 200 -8.07 -12.80 3.50
N SER A 201 -8.68 -13.97 3.49
CA SER A 201 -8.48 -14.98 4.54
C SER A 201 -7.06 -15.53 4.61
N THR A 202 -6.35 -15.61 3.46
CA THR A 202 -4.95 -16.02 3.44
C THR A 202 -4.07 -14.92 4.01
N TYR A 203 -4.34 -13.67 3.62
CA TYR A 203 -3.64 -12.51 4.16
C TYR A 203 -3.75 -12.43 5.69
N THR A 204 -4.96 -12.50 6.24
CA THR A 204 -5.19 -12.37 7.71
C THR A 204 -4.68 -13.56 8.52
N ARG A 205 -4.45 -14.73 7.90
CA ARG A 205 -3.78 -15.87 8.55
C ARG A 205 -2.27 -15.75 8.54
N ARG A 206 -1.70 -15.20 7.45
CA ARG A 206 -0.25 -15.06 7.30
C ARG A 206 0.29 -13.89 8.10
N VAL A 207 -0.51 -12.83 8.19
CA VAL A 207 -0.14 -11.60 8.85
C VAL A 207 -1.21 -11.31 9.90
N GLU A 208 -0.83 -11.49 11.16
CA GLU A 208 -1.71 -11.19 12.28
C GLU A 208 -2.09 -9.70 12.25
N ARG A 209 -3.39 -9.46 12.30
CA ARG A 209 -4.01 -8.12 12.27
C ARG A 209 -5.03 -8.03 13.38
N ASP A 210 -4.87 -7.02 14.21
CA ASP A 210 -5.71 -6.79 15.38
C ASP A 210 -6.71 -5.64 15.17
N THR A 211 -6.43 -4.75 14.21
CA THR A 211 -7.17 -3.51 14.03
C THR A 211 -7.59 -3.38 12.58
N PHE A 212 -8.86 -3.02 12.34
CA PHE A 212 -9.43 -2.88 11.00
C PHE A 212 -10.40 -1.72 10.90
N VAL A 213 -10.40 -1.07 9.74
CA VAL A 213 -11.45 -0.15 9.28
C VAL A 213 -11.72 -0.47 7.82
N VAL A 214 -13.00 -0.64 7.48
CA VAL A 214 -13.43 -0.85 6.09
C VAL A 214 -14.21 0.36 5.63
N LEU A 215 -13.77 0.93 4.53
CA LEU A 215 -14.30 2.13 3.94
C LEU A 215 -14.95 1.85 2.58
N ARG A 216 -16.06 2.53 2.29
CA ARG A 216 -16.78 2.43 1.01
C ARG A 216 -17.03 3.79 0.40
N ALA A 217 -16.69 3.94 -0.88
CA ALA A 217 -17.08 5.10 -1.67
C ALA A 217 -18.57 5.02 -2.05
N GLN A 218 -19.28 6.14 -1.91
CA GLN A 218 -20.65 6.26 -2.44
C GLN A 218 -20.60 6.48 -3.96
N ALA A 219 -20.49 5.39 -4.71
CA ALA A 219 -20.37 5.44 -6.16
C ALA A 219 -21.19 4.34 -6.84
N GLN A 220 -21.50 4.55 -8.13
CA GLN A 220 -22.15 3.53 -8.94
C GLN A 220 -21.24 2.31 -9.13
N PRO A 221 -21.77 1.08 -9.22
CA PRO A 221 -20.95 -0.13 -9.42
C PRO A 221 -19.99 -0.04 -10.61
N ALA A 222 -20.41 0.61 -11.71
CA ALA A 222 -19.57 0.82 -12.88
C ALA A 222 -18.34 1.71 -12.61
N ALA A 223 -18.44 2.66 -11.67
CA ALA A 223 -17.33 3.48 -11.23
C ALA A 223 -16.35 2.65 -10.38
N LEU A 224 -16.85 1.91 -9.39
CA LEU A 224 -16.04 1.01 -8.56
C LEU A 224 -15.28 -0.03 -9.40
N GLN A 225 -15.91 -0.54 -10.48
CA GLN A 225 -15.25 -1.44 -11.41
C GLN A 225 -14.03 -0.82 -12.11
N GLN A 226 -13.98 0.50 -12.30
CA GLN A 226 -12.79 1.18 -12.85
C GLN A 226 -11.62 1.11 -11.88
N ALA A 227 -11.86 1.36 -10.59
CA ALA A 227 -10.84 1.22 -9.54
C ALA A 227 -10.33 -0.23 -9.45
N ILE A 228 -11.25 -1.21 -9.44
CA ILE A 228 -10.91 -2.63 -9.38
C ILE A 228 -10.06 -3.05 -10.58
N ARG A 229 -10.47 -2.67 -11.80
CA ARG A 229 -9.70 -2.99 -13.02
C ARG A 229 -8.31 -2.39 -12.98
N PHE A 230 -8.19 -1.14 -12.56
CA PHE A 230 -6.89 -0.49 -12.42
C PHE A 230 -5.99 -1.25 -11.45
N ALA A 231 -6.47 -1.53 -10.24
CA ALA A 231 -5.68 -2.25 -9.23
C ALA A 231 -5.24 -3.64 -9.74
N ALA A 232 -6.16 -4.39 -10.35
CA ALA A 232 -5.87 -5.70 -10.92
C ALA A 232 -4.79 -5.65 -12.03
N GLN A 233 -4.77 -4.60 -12.84
CA GLN A 233 -3.74 -4.38 -13.86
C GLN A 233 -2.35 -4.06 -13.28
N GLN A 234 -2.27 -3.64 -12.01
CA GLN A 234 -0.98 -3.34 -11.38
C GLN A 234 -0.32 -4.58 -10.76
N VAL A 235 -1.02 -5.72 -10.67
CA VAL A 235 -0.48 -6.96 -10.09
C VAL A 235 0.84 -7.35 -10.76
N GLY A 236 1.86 -7.62 -9.95
CA GLY A 236 3.22 -7.92 -10.39
C GLY A 236 4.17 -6.71 -10.41
N LYS A 237 3.67 -5.48 -10.26
CA LYS A 237 4.55 -4.31 -10.09
C LYS A 237 5.29 -4.35 -8.75
N PRO A 238 6.54 -3.87 -8.70
CA PRO A 238 7.34 -3.88 -7.48
C PRO A 238 6.79 -2.93 -6.41
N TYR A 239 7.21 -3.15 -5.16
CA TYR A 239 6.88 -2.26 -4.04
C TYR A 239 7.65 -0.94 -4.16
N ASP A 240 6.96 0.18 -3.92
CA ASP A 240 7.61 1.49 -3.93
C ASP A 240 8.22 1.82 -2.56
N SER A 241 9.51 1.56 -2.42
CA SER A 241 10.26 1.86 -1.20
C SER A 241 10.64 3.34 -1.07
N LEU A 242 10.46 4.17 -2.10
CA LEU A 242 10.70 5.61 -2.01
C LEU A 242 9.46 6.39 -1.56
N PHE A 243 8.31 5.71 -1.47
CA PHE A 243 6.98 6.26 -1.14
C PHE A 243 6.64 7.54 -1.92
N LEU A 244 6.73 7.49 -3.24
CA LEU A 244 6.48 8.59 -4.17
C LEU A 244 5.15 8.38 -4.90
N ASN A 245 4.12 9.14 -4.55
CA ASN A 245 2.77 8.98 -5.13
C ASN A 245 2.59 9.55 -6.57
N ALA A 246 3.66 10.02 -7.19
CA ALA A 246 3.65 10.70 -8.49
C ALA A 246 4.18 9.82 -9.64
N SER A 247 4.57 8.58 -9.35
CA SER A 247 5.02 7.57 -10.32
C SER A 247 3.98 6.47 -10.44
N ASP A 248 4.01 5.71 -11.53
CA ASP A 248 3.23 4.47 -11.70
C ASP A 248 4.12 3.23 -11.88
N GLU A 249 5.42 3.37 -11.69
CA GLU A 249 6.42 2.31 -11.88
C GLU A 249 6.38 1.26 -10.78
N ARG A 250 6.10 1.71 -9.55
CA ARG A 250 6.06 0.96 -8.30
C ARG A 250 4.85 1.44 -7.49
N TYR A 251 4.41 0.66 -6.51
CA TYR A 251 3.36 1.10 -5.58
C TYR A 251 3.65 0.70 -4.14
N TYR A 252 3.34 1.57 -3.20
CA TYR A 252 3.09 1.18 -1.80
C TYR A 252 1.59 1.01 -1.54
N CYS A 253 1.24 0.51 -0.35
CA CYS A 253 -0.08 -0.07 -0.08
C CYS A 253 -1.24 0.92 -0.28
N THR A 254 -1.15 2.10 0.33
CA THR A 254 -2.16 3.16 0.28
C THR A 254 -2.15 3.95 -1.02
N GLU A 255 -0.98 4.12 -1.64
CA GLU A 255 -0.86 4.71 -2.98
C GLU A 255 -1.64 3.91 -4.02
N LEU A 256 -1.46 2.59 -4.04
CA LEU A 256 -2.17 1.72 -4.98
C LEU A 256 -3.69 1.91 -4.86
N VAL A 257 -4.20 1.93 -3.63
CA VAL A 257 -5.62 2.11 -3.33
C VAL A 257 -6.08 3.50 -3.80
N TRP A 258 -5.33 4.55 -3.47
CA TRP A 258 -5.65 5.91 -3.86
C TRP A 258 -5.67 6.09 -5.37
N GLN A 259 -4.65 5.60 -6.08
CA GLN A 259 -4.58 5.67 -7.54
C GLN A 259 -5.70 4.86 -8.20
N ALA A 260 -6.11 3.72 -7.61
CA ALA A 260 -7.28 2.97 -8.06
C ALA A 260 -8.57 3.78 -7.91
N LEU A 261 -8.83 4.34 -6.73
CA LEU A 261 -10.02 5.19 -6.49
C LEU A 261 -10.06 6.40 -7.42
N ARG A 262 -8.91 6.98 -7.76
CA ARG A 262 -8.82 8.12 -8.70
C ARG A 262 -9.24 7.79 -10.13
N GLN A 263 -9.29 6.51 -10.50
CA GLN A 263 -9.83 6.12 -11.81
C GLN A 263 -11.34 6.23 -11.89
N MET A 264 -12.03 6.43 -10.76
CA MET A 264 -13.48 6.53 -10.71
C MET A 264 -13.95 7.91 -11.19
N PRO A 265 -15.04 8.01 -11.97
CA PRO A 265 -15.75 9.27 -12.12
C PRO A 265 -16.32 9.69 -10.75
N GLY A 266 -16.04 10.93 -10.34
CA GLY A 266 -16.39 11.41 -9.00
C GLY A 266 -15.58 10.74 -7.88
N ALA A 267 -14.30 10.47 -8.13
CA ALA A 267 -13.39 9.85 -7.16
C ALA A 267 -13.48 10.52 -5.77
N PRO A 268 -13.45 9.73 -4.68
CA PRO A 268 -13.42 10.25 -3.32
C PRO A 268 -12.31 11.28 -3.11
N ARG A 269 -12.62 12.35 -2.38
CA ARG A 269 -11.65 13.36 -1.96
C ARG A 269 -10.71 12.75 -0.91
N VAL A 270 -9.57 12.31 -1.38
CA VAL A 270 -8.43 11.85 -0.56
C VAL A 270 -7.26 12.77 -0.91
N TYR A 271 -6.78 13.50 0.10
CA TYR A 271 -5.73 14.48 -0.07
C TYR A 271 -4.43 13.88 0.49
N PRO A 272 -3.41 13.66 -0.36
CA PRO A 272 -2.12 13.19 0.14
C PRO A 272 -1.59 14.10 1.24
N ASN A 273 -1.08 13.51 2.31
CA ASN A 273 -0.36 14.21 3.36
C ASN A 273 0.90 14.89 2.79
N HIS A 274 1.12 16.13 3.20
CA HIS A 274 2.32 16.89 2.88
C HIS A 274 3.22 16.87 4.10
N VAL A 275 4.25 16.02 4.06
CA VAL A 275 5.27 15.96 5.09
C VAL A 275 6.05 17.29 5.11
N ARG A 276 6.56 17.68 6.29
CA ARG A 276 7.22 18.98 6.60
C ARG A 276 8.30 19.44 5.60
N PHE A 277 8.85 18.54 4.79
CA PHE A 277 9.92 18.80 3.82
C PHE A 277 9.49 18.67 2.35
N GLY A 278 8.19 18.74 2.05
CA GLY A 278 7.65 18.71 0.69
C GLY A 278 7.55 17.32 0.07
N TRP A 279 7.79 16.26 0.87
CA TRP A 279 7.48 14.90 0.48
C TRP A 279 5.96 14.68 0.55
N GLN A 280 5.39 14.14 -0.53
CA GLN A 280 3.97 13.84 -0.63
C GLN A 280 3.76 12.34 -0.60
N MET A 281 2.95 11.90 0.34
CA MET A 281 2.55 10.49 0.47
C MET A 281 1.06 10.40 0.76
N VAL A 282 0.48 9.24 0.50
CA VAL A 282 -0.89 8.94 0.91
C VAL A 282 -0.81 8.01 2.10
N THR A 283 -1.21 8.47 3.27
CA THR A 283 -1.22 7.65 4.49
C THR A 283 -2.51 6.84 4.60
N VAL A 284 -2.60 5.99 5.62
CA VAL A 284 -3.87 5.31 5.92
C VAL A 284 -4.91 6.33 6.37
N GLU A 285 -4.49 7.32 7.15
CA GLU A 285 -5.36 8.35 7.69
C GLU A 285 -5.86 9.30 6.61
N ASP A 286 -5.11 9.54 5.52
CA ASP A 286 -5.63 10.30 4.37
C ASP A 286 -6.88 9.64 3.77
N LEU A 287 -6.92 8.30 3.75
CA LEU A 287 -8.09 7.53 3.35
C LEU A 287 -9.19 7.61 4.43
N MET A 288 -8.83 7.51 5.72
CA MET A 288 -9.79 7.66 6.82
C MET A 288 -10.39 9.07 6.92
N ASP A 289 -9.67 10.11 6.54
CA ASP A 289 -10.14 11.49 6.65
C ASP A 289 -11.03 11.90 5.49
N SER A 290 -11.09 11.07 4.44
CA SER A 290 -11.92 11.31 3.27
C SER A 290 -13.40 11.46 3.67
N PRO A 291 -14.02 12.62 3.38
CA PRO A 291 -15.45 12.83 3.67
C PRO A 291 -16.37 12.00 2.77
N ASP A 292 -15.82 11.44 1.69
CA ASP A 292 -16.58 10.71 0.66
C ASP A 292 -16.53 9.19 0.87
N LEU A 293 -15.77 8.74 1.88
CA LEU A 293 -15.66 7.35 2.27
C LEU A 293 -16.46 7.11 3.56
N GLN A 294 -17.41 6.16 3.51
CA GLN A 294 -18.20 5.75 4.66
C GLN A 294 -17.59 4.52 5.33
N THR A 295 -17.63 4.48 6.66
CA THR A 295 -17.25 3.29 7.42
C THR A 295 -18.35 2.23 7.30
N ILE A 296 -17.98 1.01 6.91
CA ILE A 296 -18.89 -0.14 6.81
C ILE A 296 -18.64 -1.18 7.91
N TRP A 297 -17.40 -1.25 8.40
CA TRP A 297 -16.99 -2.19 9.43
C TRP A 297 -15.75 -1.69 10.16
N GLU A 298 -15.64 -1.99 11.45
CA GLU A 298 -14.51 -1.61 12.30
C GLU A 298 -14.21 -2.71 13.30
N ARG A 299 -12.93 -2.82 13.69
CA ARG A 299 -12.46 -3.69 14.78
C ARG A 299 -11.36 -3.00 15.55
N ASN A 300 -11.49 -2.97 16.88
CA ASN A 300 -10.52 -2.42 17.83
C ASN A 300 -10.06 -0.98 17.55
N TYR A 301 -10.88 -0.25 16.79
CA TYR A 301 -10.66 1.14 16.47
C TYR A 301 -12.00 1.75 16.08
N ARG A 302 -12.20 3.03 16.40
CA ARG A 302 -13.38 3.79 15.99
C ARG A 302 -12.92 4.98 15.19
N ARG A 303 -13.25 5.01 13.89
CA ARG A 303 -12.87 6.11 13.02
C ARG A 303 -13.51 7.40 13.51
N PRO A 304 -12.75 8.51 13.54
CA PRO A 304 -13.32 9.83 13.74
C PRO A 304 -14.45 10.12 12.74
N ALA A 305 -15.33 11.06 13.10
CA ALA A 305 -16.37 11.48 12.19
C ALA A 305 -15.75 12.02 10.87
N PRO A 306 -16.31 11.69 9.69
CA PRO A 306 -15.75 12.17 8.43
C PRO A 306 -15.52 13.68 8.43
N GLY A 307 -14.35 14.13 7.97
CA GLY A 307 -13.94 15.53 7.98
C GLY A 307 -13.31 16.03 9.28
N GLN A 308 -13.31 15.24 10.36
CA GLN A 308 -12.41 15.47 11.49
C GLN A 308 -11.06 14.85 11.13
N ARG A 309 -10.11 15.71 10.72
CA ARG A 309 -8.77 15.24 10.40
C ARG A 309 -8.09 14.62 11.62
N HIS A 310 -7.39 13.51 11.40
CA HIS A 310 -6.41 13.05 12.37
C HIS A 310 -5.42 14.19 12.63
N ARG A 311 -5.29 14.57 13.90
CA ARG A 311 -4.27 15.55 14.33
C ARG A 311 -3.07 14.75 14.77
N TYR A 312 -1.97 14.91 14.05
CA TYR A 312 -0.66 14.42 14.44
C TYR A 312 0.08 15.51 15.21
#